data_AF-Q9SK80-F1
#
_entry.id   AF-Q9SK80-F1
#
_cell.length_a   1.000
_cell.length_b   1.000
_cell.length_c   1.000
_cell.angle_alpha   90.00
_cell.angle_beta   90.00
_cell.angle_gamma   90.00
#
_symmetry.space_group_name_H-M   'P 1'
#
loop_
_entity.id
_entity.type
_entity.pdbx_description
1 polymer ?
#
loop_
_entity_poly.entity_id
_entity_poly.type
_entity_poly.pdbx_seq_one_letter_code
_entity_poly.pdbx_strand_id
1 'polypeptide(L)'
;MQRFCIKTSSIEIDPLAAPSAFVSFLMSVRGNELDRYDAENLAHALLHMPGLESLDLSGNPIEDSGIRSLISYFTKNPDSRLADLNLENCELSCCGVIEFLDTLSMLEKPLKFLSVADNALGSEVAEAVVNSFTISIESLNIMGIGLGPLGFLALGRKLEKVSKKLLSINISKNRGGLETARFLSKLIPLAPKLISIDASYNLMPPEALLMLCDSLRTAKGDLKRLDMTGNSCISHEADHSSLLHEFQHNGEPIFVLPSSSVSHVPYDDDP
;
A
#
# COMPACT_ATOMS: atom_id res chain seq x y z
N MET A 1 -0.29 -21.89 -15.41
CA MET A 1 -1.55 -21.11 -15.38
C MET A 1 -2.71 -22.08 -15.23
N GLN A 2 -3.33 -22.12 -14.07
CA GLN A 2 -4.65 -22.73 -13.91
C GLN A 2 -5.54 -21.69 -13.24
N ARG A 3 -6.65 -21.35 -13.89
CA ARG A 3 -7.71 -20.50 -13.37
C ARG A 3 -8.89 -21.40 -13.05
N PHE A 4 -9.33 -21.41 -11.80
CA PHE A 4 -10.58 -22.02 -11.39
C PHE A 4 -11.34 -21.00 -10.54
N CYS A 5 -12.66 -20.99 -10.70
CA CYS A 5 -13.61 -20.11 -10.03
C CYS A 5 -14.70 -21.01 -9.47
N ILE A 6 -15.07 -20.82 -8.19
CA ILE A 6 -16.24 -21.46 -7.60
C ILE A 6 -17.00 -20.39 -6.80
N LYS A 7 -18.32 -20.35 -7.01
CA LYS A 7 -19.26 -19.52 -6.25
C LYS A 7 -19.84 -20.31 -5.08
N THR A 8 -20.24 -19.55 -4.06
CA THR A 8 -21.24 -19.80 -3.00
C THR A 8 -20.80 -20.48 -1.69
N SER A 9 -20.98 -19.70 -0.61
CA SER A 9 -21.50 -20.02 0.73
C SER A 9 -21.22 -21.42 1.29
N SER A 10 -20.48 -21.45 2.40
CA SER A 10 -20.06 -22.61 3.18
C SER A 10 -18.79 -23.29 2.64
N ILE A 11 -17.65 -22.75 3.05
CA ILE A 11 -16.35 -23.38 2.87
C ILE A 11 -16.22 -24.50 3.90
N GLU A 12 -16.61 -25.72 3.54
CA GLU A 12 -16.15 -26.93 4.25
C GLU A 12 -14.80 -27.34 3.65
N ILE A 13 -13.72 -27.12 4.40
CA ILE A 13 -12.36 -27.52 4.00
C ILE A 13 -12.08 -28.91 4.57
N ASP A 14 -11.95 -29.91 3.69
CA ASP A 14 -11.32 -31.19 4.03
C ASP A 14 -9.79 -31.01 4.01
N PRO A 15 -9.10 -31.10 5.17
CA PRO A 15 -7.65 -30.86 5.26
C PRO A 15 -6.79 -31.87 4.49
N LEU A 16 -7.35 -32.99 4.03
CA LEU A 16 -6.62 -34.08 3.39
C LEU A 16 -6.69 -34.06 1.84
N ALA A 17 -7.51 -33.21 1.23
CA ALA A 17 -7.73 -33.22 -0.21
C ALA A 17 -6.91 -32.13 -0.96
N ALA A 18 -5.72 -32.53 -1.41
CA ALA A 18 -4.91 -31.93 -2.49
C ALA A 18 -4.25 -30.54 -2.25
N PRO A 19 -2.91 -30.48 -2.12
CA PRO A 19 -2.15 -29.22 -1.93
C PRO A 19 -2.27 -28.20 -3.07
N SER A 20 -2.48 -28.62 -4.32
CA SER A 20 -2.52 -27.70 -5.47
C SER A 20 -3.87 -27.02 -5.68
N ALA A 21 -4.98 -27.71 -5.37
CA ALA A 21 -6.32 -27.14 -5.48
C ALA A 21 -6.60 -26.12 -4.37
N PHE A 22 -6.02 -26.34 -3.18
CA PHE A 22 -6.15 -25.43 -2.04
C PHE A 22 -5.33 -24.15 -2.20
N VAL A 23 -4.13 -24.22 -2.79
CA VAL A 23 -3.35 -23.00 -3.11
C VAL A 23 -4.08 -22.14 -4.15
N SER A 24 -4.74 -22.75 -5.15
CA SER A 24 -5.63 -22.02 -6.07
C SER A 24 -6.89 -21.47 -5.38
N PHE A 25 -7.41 -22.16 -4.35
CA PHE A 25 -8.53 -21.68 -3.54
C PHE A 25 -8.17 -20.40 -2.77
N LEU A 26 -7.00 -20.34 -2.10
CA LEU A 26 -6.54 -19.14 -1.39
C LEU A 26 -6.24 -17.94 -2.30
N MET A 27 -5.73 -18.19 -3.51
CA MET A 27 -5.51 -17.14 -4.53
C MET A 27 -6.82 -16.64 -5.16
N SER A 28 -7.95 -17.32 -4.91
CA SER A 28 -9.28 -17.01 -5.44
C SER A 28 -10.21 -16.42 -4.37
N VAL A 29 -9.69 -16.00 -3.21
CA VAL A 29 -10.49 -15.51 -2.08
C VAL A 29 -10.98 -14.08 -2.25
N ARG A 30 -10.35 -13.29 -3.13
CA ARG A 30 -10.73 -11.90 -3.40
C ARG A 30 -12.23 -11.75 -3.71
N GLY A 31 -12.94 -10.94 -2.94
CA GLY A 31 -14.34 -10.60 -3.18
C GLY A 31 -15.32 -11.77 -3.04
N ASN A 32 -15.02 -12.73 -2.16
CA ASN A 32 -15.88 -13.88 -1.89
C ASN A 32 -16.82 -13.68 -0.69
N GLU A 33 -16.95 -12.45 -0.20
CA GLU A 33 -17.77 -12.12 0.98
C GLU A 33 -17.33 -12.88 2.24
N LEU A 34 -16.02 -13.17 2.37
CA LEU A 34 -15.53 -13.80 3.60
C LEU A 34 -15.72 -12.88 4.79
N ASP A 35 -16.32 -13.40 5.84
CA ASP A 35 -16.49 -12.68 7.09
C ASP A 35 -15.36 -12.99 8.10
N ARG A 36 -15.48 -12.43 9.30
CA ARG A 36 -14.53 -12.66 10.39
C ARG A 36 -14.34 -14.12 10.80
N TYR A 37 -15.38 -14.96 10.72
CA TYR A 37 -15.30 -16.37 11.09
C TYR A 37 -14.57 -17.17 10.01
N ASP A 38 -14.77 -16.81 8.74
CA ASP A 38 -14.00 -17.36 7.63
C ASP A 38 -12.51 -16.99 7.74
N ALA A 39 -12.20 -15.76 8.15
CA ALA A 39 -10.82 -15.33 8.40
C ALA A 39 -10.16 -16.10 9.56
N GLU A 40 -10.92 -16.45 10.59
CA GLU A 40 -10.45 -17.32 11.67
C GLU A 40 -10.14 -18.73 11.15
N ASN A 41 -11.05 -19.33 10.40
CA ASN A 41 -10.85 -20.66 9.79
C ASN A 41 -9.64 -20.66 8.83
N LEU A 42 -9.49 -19.59 8.06
CA LEU A 42 -8.34 -19.39 7.19
C LEU A 42 -7.03 -19.35 7.99
N ALA A 43 -6.97 -18.58 9.08
CA ALA A 43 -5.78 -18.51 9.92
C ALA A 43 -5.37 -19.89 10.46
N HIS A 44 -6.34 -20.76 10.78
CA HIS A 44 -6.07 -22.15 11.14
C HIS A 44 -5.58 -22.97 9.96
N ALA A 45 -6.18 -22.82 8.78
CA ALA A 45 -5.74 -23.51 7.57
C ALA A 45 -4.31 -23.12 7.17
N LEU A 46 -3.90 -21.86 7.36
CA LEU A 46 -2.53 -21.39 7.09
C LEU A 46 -1.46 -22.15 7.88
N LEU A 47 -1.79 -22.73 9.04
CA LEU A 47 -0.88 -23.59 9.82
C LEU A 47 -0.46 -24.85 9.06
N HIS A 48 -1.33 -25.33 8.17
CA HIS A 48 -1.10 -26.50 7.35
C HIS A 48 -0.55 -26.14 5.96
N MET A 49 -0.17 -24.87 5.76
CA MET A 49 0.28 -24.30 4.49
C MET A 49 1.69 -23.69 4.59
N PRO A 50 2.72 -24.42 5.05
CA PRO A 50 4.03 -23.83 5.34
C PRO A 50 4.75 -23.26 4.10
N GLY A 51 4.28 -23.59 2.90
CA GLY A 51 4.82 -23.11 1.62
C GLY A 51 4.09 -21.91 1.02
N LEU A 52 3.03 -21.37 1.65
CA LEU A 52 2.29 -20.24 1.10
C LEU A 52 3.12 -18.96 1.20
N GLU A 53 3.31 -18.29 0.07
CA GLU A 53 4.09 -17.03 -0.01
C GLU A 53 3.21 -15.81 -0.27
N SER A 54 1.99 -15.98 -0.78
CA SER A 54 1.08 -14.89 -1.13
C SER A 54 -0.34 -15.22 -0.71
N LEU A 55 -1.03 -14.24 -0.12
CA LEU A 55 -2.42 -14.32 0.30
C LEU A 55 -3.16 -13.03 -0.08
N ASP A 56 -4.27 -13.17 -0.80
CA ASP A 56 -5.12 -12.04 -1.18
C ASP A 56 -6.52 -12.19 -0.57
N LEU A 57 -6.83 -11.32 0.39
CA LEU A 57 -8.13 -11.22 1.05
C LEU A 57 -8.93 -10.00 0.61
N SER A 58 -8.48 -9.28 -0.41
CA SER A 58 -9.10 -8.02 -0.80
C SER A 58 -10.59 -8.16 -1.12
N GLY A 59 -11.38 -7.13 -0.79
CA GLY A 59 -12.82 -7.11 -1.03
C GLY A 59 -13.62 -8.08 -0.15
N ASN A 60 -13.08 -8.51 0.98
CA ASN A 60 -13.79 -9.35 1.95
C ASN A 60 -13.91 -8.63 3.30
N PRO A 61 -15.11 -8.52 3.89
CA PRO A 61 -15.37 -7.83 5.15
C PRO A 61 -14.90 -8.65 6.37
N ILE A 62 -13.59 -8.88 6.46
CA ILE A 62 -13.00 -9.67 7.54
C ILE A 62 -12.92 -8.89 8.86
N GLU A 63 -13.05 -7.56 8.81
CA GLU A 63 -12.99 -6.63 9.94
C GLU A 63 -11.68 -6.76 10.77
N ASP A 64 -11.58 -6.01 11.87
CA ASP A 64 -10.44 -6.11 12.79
C ASP A 64 -10.26 -7.52 13.40
N SER A 65 -11.35 -8.28 13.53
CA SER A 65 -11.30 -9.62 14.09
C SER A 65 -10.62 -10.63 13.16
N GLY A 66 -10.79 -10.48 11.84
CA GLY A 66 -10.02 -11.23 10.84
C GLY A 66 -8.53 -10.90 10.89
N ILE A 67 -8.17 -9.61 11.02
CA ILE A 67 -6.77 -9.21 11.25
C ILE A 67 -6.19 -9.85 12.51
N ARG A 68 -6.93 -9.85 13.63
CA ARG A 68 -6.44 -10.47 14.88
C ARG A 68 -6.21 -11.98 14.73
N SER A 69 -6.97 -12.64 13.88
CA SER A 69 -6.73 -14.04 13.51
C SER A 69 -5.39 -14.20 12.77
N LEU A 70 -5.09 -13.30 11.82
CA LEU A 70 -3.78 -13.25 11.15
C LEU A 70 -2.63 -12.93 12.12
N ILE A 71 -2.81 -12.00 13.07
CA ILE A 71 -1.84 -11.72 14.15
C ILE A 71 -1.53 -12.99 14.94
N SER A 72 -2.56 -13.74 15.34
CA SER A 72 -2.41 -15.01 16.05
C SER A 72 -1.61 -16.02 15.21
N TYR A 73 -1.89 -16.09 13.90
CA TYR A 73 -1.15 -16.93 12.98
C TYR A 73 0.35 -16.56 12.92
N PHE A 74 0.68 -15.29 12.70
CA PHE A 74 2.08 -14.84 12.61
C PHE A 74 2.83 -15.04 13.93
N THR A 75 2.17 -14.81 15.08
CA THR A 75 2.77 -15.02 16.40
C THR A 75 3.08 -16.50 16.66
N LYS A 76 2.21 -17.41 16.22
CA LYS A 76 2.42 -18.86 16.33
C LYS A 76 3.41 -19.41 15.31
N ASN A 77 3.66 -18.69 14.21
CA ASN A 77 4.49 -19.13 13.09
C ASN A 77 5.48 -18.02 12.67
N PRO A 78 6.47 -17.70 13.52
CA PRO A 78 7.46 -16.67 13.22
C PRO A 78 8.29 -16.99 11.96
N ASP A 79 8.36 -18.26 11.59
CA ASP A 79 9.06 -18.77 10.41
C ASP A 79 8.26 -18.73 9.11
N SER A 80 7.03 -18.19 9.14
CA SER A 80 6.12 -18.16 7.99
C SER A 80 6.82 -17.67 6.72
N ARG A 81 6.48 -18.31 5.59
CA ARG A 81 6.96 -17.93 4.26
C ARG A 81 6.08 -16.89 3.59
N LEU A 82 4.97 -16.51 4.23
CA LEU A 82 4.06 -15.51 3.70
C LEU A 82 4.82 -14.19 3.56
N ALA A 83 4.94 -13.72 2.33
CA ALA A 83 5.70 -12.54 1.95
C ALA A 83 4.79 -11.45 1.38
N ASP A 84 3.69 -11.83 0.72
CA ASP A 84 2.77 -10.90 0.08
C ASP A 84 1.37 -11.04 0.69
N LEU A 85 0.86 -9.95 1.26
CA LEU A 85 -0.47 -9.91 1.86
C LEU A 85 -1.27 -8.72 1.32
N ASN A 86 -2.45 -9.01 0.77
CA ASN A 86 -3.39 -8.00 0.31
C ASN A 86 -4.66 -7.99 1.17
N LEU A 87 -4.92 -6.87 1.84
CA LEU A 87 -6.08 -6.59 2.68
C LEU A 87 -6.85 -5.34 2.18
N GLU A 88 -6.82 -5.09 0.87
CA GLU A 88 -7.53 -3.97 0.26
C GLU A 88 -9.05 -4.11 0.43
N ASN A 89 -9.74 -3.05 0.85
CA ASN A 89 -11.20 -3.02 1.00
C ASN A 89 -11.72 -4.20 1.84
N CYS A 90 -11.24 -4.29 3.09
CA CYS A 90 -11.53 -5.39 4.01
C CYS A 90 -12.35 -4.97 5.25
N GLU A 91 -12.93 -3.76 5.21
CA GLU A 91 -13.65 -3.13 6.32
C GLU A 91 -12.80 -3.02 7.60
N LEU A 92 -11.52 -2.74 7.43
CA LEU A 92 -10.56 -2.63 8.53
C LEU A 92 -10.65 -1.25 9.20
N SER A 93 -10.53 -1.22 10.53
CA SER A 93 -10.40 0.02 11.28
C SER A 93 -8.93 0.39 11.49
N CYS A 94 -8.68 1.66 11.86
CA CYS A 94 -7.34 2.12 12.21
C CYS A 94 -6.75 1.34 13.39
N CYS A 95 -7.56 0.95 14.37
CA CYS A 95 -7.13 0.18 15.53
C CYS A 95 -6.57 -1.19 15.12
N GLY A 96 -7.31 -1.92 14.27
CA GLY A 96 -6.88 -3.24 13.79
C GLY A 96 -5.60 -3.16 12.96
N VAL A 97 -5.50 -2.18 12.06
CA VAL A 97 -4.29 -2.00 11.24
C VAL A 97 -3.07 -1.58 12.07
N ILE A 98 -3.24 -0.71 13.06
CA ILE A 98 -2.15 -0.34 13.97
C ILE A 98 -1.64 -1.58 14.73
N GLU A 99 -2.55 -2.37 15.31
CA GLU A 99 -2.23 -3.62 16.02
C GLU A 99 -1.46 -4.60 15.11
N PHE A 100 -1.87 -4.68 13.85
CA PHE A 100 -1.24 -5.54 12.85
C PHE A 100 0.17 -5.07 12.49
N LEU A 101 0.35 -3.80 12.16
CA LEU A 101 1.65 -3.23 11.79
C LEU A 101 2.66 -3.32 12.95
N ASP A 102 2.20 -3.07 14.17
CA ASP A 102 3.02 -3.24 15.37
C ASP A 102 3.46 -4.70 15.54
N THR A 103 2.57 -5.66 15.29
CA THR A 103 2.92 -7.09 15.31
C THR A 103 3.94 -7.44 14.22
N LEU A 104 3.75 -6.95 12.99
CA LEU A 104 4.68 -7.21 11.88
C LEU A 104 6.10 -6.72 12.19
N SER A 105 6.25 -5.68 13.01
CA SER A 105 7.55 -5.16 13.43
C SER A 105 8.37 -6.13 14.29
N MET A 106 7.71 -7.11 14.91
CA MET A 106 8.31 -8.12 15.76
C MET A 106 8.68 -9.41 15.01
N LEU A 107 8.29 -9.55 13.74
CA LEU A 107 8.54 -10.77 12.98
C LEU A 107 10.00 -10.87 12.53
N GLU A 108 10.58 -12.06 12.67
CA GLU A 108 11.93 -12.35 12.17
C GLU A 108 11.98 -12.30 10.64
N LYS A 109 10.90 -12.74 9.99
CA LYS A 109 10.68 -12.71 8.54
C LYS A 109 9.52 -11.78 8.21
N PRO A 110 9.79 -10.48 7.99
CA PRO A 110 8.74 -9.54 7.65
C PRO A 110 8.22 -9.75 6.22
N LEU A 111 7.00 -9.28 5.98
CA LEU A 111 6.38 -9.22 4.66
C LEU A 111 7.24 -8.38 3.70
N LYS A 112 7.20 -8.74 2.42
CA LYS A 112 7.75 -7.96 1.30
C LYS A 112 6.71 -7.02 0.72
N PHE A 113 5.48 -7.50 0.52
CA PHE A 113 4.35 -6.72 0.05
C PHE A 113 3.25 -6.68 1.09
N LEU A 114 2.73 -5.48 1.36
CA LEU A 114 1.53 -5.28 2.15
C LEU A 114 0.60 -4.27 1.46
N SER A 115 -0.68 -4.61 1.36
CA SER A 115 -1.72 -3.65 1.03
C SER A 115 -2.79 -3.60 2.11
N VAL A 116 -3.16 -2.39 2.53
CA VAL A 116 -4.33 -2.10 3.37
C VAL A 116 -5.19 -1.02 2.70
N ALA A 117 -5.10 -0.92 1.37
CA ALA A 117 -5.75 0.12 0.58
C ALA A 117 -7.28 0.09 0.70
N ASP A 118 -7.92 1.21 0.43
CA ASP A 118 -9.39 1.34 0.45
C ASP A 118 -10.04 0.84 1.76
N ASN A 119 -9.33 0.98 2.88
CA ASN A 119 -9.90 0.90 4.22
C ASN A 119 -9.87 2.30 4.82
N ALA A 120 -10.98 2.82 5.34
CA ALA A 120 -11.06 4.18 5.87
C ALA A 120 -10.34 4.31 7.24
N LEU A 121 -9.00 4.30 7.22
CA LEU A 121 -8.14 4.28 8.41
C LEU A 121 -7.90 5.67 9.02
N GLY A 122 -8.04 6.73 8.24
CA GLY A 122 -7.82 8.09 8.74
C GLY A 122 -6.35 8.43 9.00
N SER A 123 -6.12 9.55 9.68
CA SER A 123 -4.78 10.09 9.97
C SER A 123 -4.05 9.35 11.10
N GLU A 124 -4.80 8.63 11.92
CA GLU A 124 -4.39 7.96 13.15
C GLU A 124 -3.39 6.83 12.88
N VAL A 125 -3.49 6.18 11.72
CA VAL A 125 -2.59 5.08 11.31
C VAL A 125 -1.21 5.57 10.85
N ALA A 126 -1.01 6.87 10.65
CA ALA A 126 0.21 7.42 10.07
C ALA A 126 1.48 6.98 10.82
N GLU A 127 1.45 6.97 12.15
CA GLU A 127 2.61 6.54 12.94
C GLU A 127 2.98 5.08 12.69
N ALA A 128 1.99 4.18 12.71
CA ALA A 128 2.20 2.76 12.44
C ALA A 128 2.70 2.52 11.00
N VAL A 129 2.21 3.30 10.03
CA VAL A 129 2.69 3.29 8.65
C VAL A 129 4.17 3.70 8.56
N VAL A 130 4.61 4.74 9.28
CA VAL A 130 6.05 5.10 9.29
C VAL A 130 6.89 3.98 9.87
N ASN A 131 6.43 3.37 10.96
CA ASN A 131 7.13 2.24 11.55
C ASN A 131 7.25 1.09 10.55
N SER A 132 6.23 0.88 9.71
CA SER A 132 6.27 -0.12 8.64
C SER A 132 7.38 0.11 7.60
N PHE A 133 7.76 1.37 7.34
CA PHE A 133 8.90 1.68 6.46
C PHE A 133 10.25 1.30 7.08
N THR A 134 10.34 1.16 8.40
CA THR A 134 11.56 0.70 9.07
C THR A 134 11.69 -0.82 9.05
N ILE A 135 10.57 -1.52 8.86
CA ILE A 135 10.49 -2.96 8.65
C ILE A 135 10.97 -3.27 7.21
N SER A 136 11.40 -4.49 6.90
CA SER A 136 11.91 -4.87 5.57
C SER A 136 10.83 -4.97 4.47
N ILE A 137 9.73 -4.22 4.58
CA ILE A 137 8.71 -4.12 3.53
C ILE A 137 9.34 -3.50 2.27
N GLU A 138 9.16 -4.17 1.14
CA GLU A 138 9.66 -3.75 -0.18
C GLU A 138 8.60 -2.95 -0.93
N SER A 139 7.32 -3.26 -0.71
CA SER A 139 6.19 -2.60 -1.37
C SER A 139 5.04 -2.38 -0.40
N LEU A 140 4.61 -1.12 -0.26
CA LEU A 140 3.47 -0.77 0.59
C LEU A 140 2.38 -0.08 -0.24
N ASN A 141 1.15 -0.60 -0.18
CA ASN A 141 -0.02 0.03 -0.77
C ASN A 141 -1.01 0.50 0.30
N ILE A 142 -1.05 1.81 0.50
CA ILE A 142 -1.96 2.55 1.38
C ILE A 142 -2.82 3.53 0.57
N MET A 143 -3.19 3.16 -0.65
CA MET A 143 -4.13 3.93 -1.47
C MET A 143 -5.45 4.12 -0.73
N GLY A 144 -6.01 5.33 -0.80
CA GLY A 144 -7.41 5.56 -0.40
C GLY A 144 -7.71 5.34 1.08
N ILE A 145 -6.71 5.35 1.97
CA ILE A 145 -6.93 5.08 3.40
C ILE A 145 -7.40 6.30 4.21
N GLY A 146 -7.53 7.46 3.57
CA GLY A 146 -8.02 8.68 4.20
C GLY A 146 -7.00 9.40 5.09
N LEU A 147 -5.69 9.34 4.80
CA LEU A 147 -4.67 10.02 5.63
C LEU A 147 -4.93 11.53 5.79
N GLY A 148 -5.33 12.20 4.70
CA GLY A 148 -5.48 13.65 4.65
C GLY A 148 -4.19 14.43 4.98
N PRO A 149 -4.26 15.77 5.06
CA PRO A 149 -3.08 16.58 5.35
C PRO A 149 -2.44 16.29 6.72
N LEU A 150 -3.25 15.97 7.73
CA LEU A 150 -2.77 15.65 9.07
C LEU A 150 -1.99 14.33 9.12
N GLY A 151 -2.47 13.30 8.40
CA GLY A 151 -1.77 12.02 8.29
C GLY A 151 -0.42 12.19 7.60
N PHE A 152 -0.35 12.88 6.46
CA PHE A 152 0.93 13.13 5.79
C PHE A 152 1.89 14.01 6.59
N LEU A 153 1.38 14.99 7.34
CA LEU A 153 2.20 15.77 8.27
C LEU A 153 2.80 14.87 9.36
N ALA A 154 2.01 13.95 9.92
CA ALA A 154 2.48 12.98 10.90
C ALA A 154 3.52 12.02 10.31
N LEU A 155 3.26 11.49 9.10
CA LEU A 155 4.21 10.68 8.34
C LEU A 155 5.55 11.42 8.21
N GLY A 156 5.51 12.65 7.70
CA GLY A 156 6.71 13.46 7.45
C GLY A 156 7.44 13.92 8.71
N ARG A 157 6.81 13.94 9.89
CA ARG A 157 7.46 14.28 11.17
C ARG A 157 8.28 13.12 11.73
N LYS A 158 7.76 11.89 11.62
CA LYS A 158 8.41 10.69 12.17
C LYS A 158 9.34 10.00 11.18
N LEU A 159 9.35 10.44 9.92
CA LEU A 159 10.22 9.91 8.88
C LEU A 159 11.68 10.33 9.09
N GLU A 160 12.38 9.63 9.98
CA GLU A 160 13.82 9.80 10.22
C GLU A 160 14.66 8.76 9.49
N LYS A 161 14.13 7.55 9.36
CA LYS A 161 14.79 6.40 8.76
C LYS A 161 13.80 5.62 7.90
N VAL A 162 14.31 5.11 6.78
CA VAL A 162 13.57 4.22 5.90
C VAL A 162 14.43 2.99 5.65
N SER A 163 13.79 1.83 5.58
CA SER A 163 14.41 0.59 5.19
C SER A 163 15.05 0.75 3.82
N LYS A 164 16.31 0.31 3.69
CA LYS A 164 17.03 0.28 2.40
C LYS A 164 16.46 -0.76 1.42
N LYS A 165 15.31 -1.36 1.72
CA LYS A 165 14.62 -2.34 0.88
C LYS A 165 13.35 -1.79 0.25
N LEU A 166 12.83 -0.64 0.68
CA LEU A 166 11.62 -0.08 0.10
C LEU A 166 11.85 0.22 -1.40
N LEU A 167 11.11 -0.47 -2.25
CA LEU A 167 11.15 -0.38 -3.71
C LEU A 167 9.97 0.40 -4.26
N SER A 168 8.79 0.27 -3.64
CA SER A 168 7.61 1.01 -4.10
C SER A 168 6.65 1.39 -3.00
N ILE A 169 5.92 2.48 -3.22
CA ILE A 169 4.86 2.93 -2.34
C ILE A 169 3.70 3.49 -3.16
N ASN A 170 2.48 3.08 -2.82
CA ASN A 170 1.26 3.68 -3.32
C ASN A 170 0.56 4.44 -2.17
N ILE A 171 0.50 5.76 -2.30
CA ILE A 171 -0.15 6.70 -1.39
C ILE A 171 -1.27 7.47 -2.09
N SER A 172 -1.73 6.99 -3.25
CA SER A 172 -2.74 7.68 -4.05
C SER A 172 -4.08 7.82 -3.32
N LYS A 173 -4.92 8.76 -3.78
CA LYS A 173 -6.28 8.99 -3.24
C LYS A 173 -6.35 9.31 -1.74
N ASN A 174 -5.28 9.86 -1.15
CA ASN A 174 -5.25 10.19 0.28
C ASN A 174 -5.52 11.68 0.58
N ARG A 175 -5.78 12.51 -0.46
CA ARG A 175 -6.20 13.92 -0.33
C ARG A 175 -5.30 14.77 0.58
N GLY A 176 -3.98 14.52 0.59
CA GLY A 176 -3.05 15.16 1.52
C GLY A 176 -2.62 16.59 1.18
N GLY A 177 -2.92 17.08 -0.02
CA GLY A 177 -2.54 18.41 -0.48
C GLY A 177 -1.03 18.62 -0.48
N LEU A 178 -0.59 19.81 -0.05
CA LEU A 178 0.84 20.15 0.02
C LEU A 178 1.63 19.23 0.98
N GLU A 179 0.98 18.66 2.00
CA GLU A 179 1.65 17.76 2.96
C GLU A 179 2.08 16.45 2.30
N THR A 180 1.36 15.96 1.28
CA THR A 180 1.81 14.82 0.46
C THR A 180 3.17 15.11 -0.18
N ALA A 181 3.32 16.30 -0.79
CA ALA A 181 4.58 16.71 -1.42
C ALA A 181 5.71 16.89 -0.39
N ARG A 182 5.40 17.42 0.80
CA ARG A 182 6.36 17.54 1.91
C ARG A 182 6.82 16.18 2.45
N PHE A 183 5.91 15.22 2.53
CA PHE A 183 6.26 13.85 2.90
C PHE A 183 7.17 13.22 1.85
N LEU A 184 6.79 13.29 0.57
CA LEU A 184 7.58 12.73 -0.53
C LEU A 184 8.96 13.38 -0.66
N SER A 185 9.07 14.71 -0.49
CA SER A 185 10.36 15.40 -0.56
C SER A 185 11.34 14.98 0.53
N LYS A 186 10.84 14.45 1.66
CA LYS A 186 11.64 13.80 2.70
C LYS A 186 11.89 12.31 2.42
N LEU A 187 10.90 11.60 1.88
CA LEU A 187 10.98 10.16 1.61
C LEU A 187 12.01 9.84 0.53
N ILE A 188 11.97 10.56 -0.59
CA ILE A 188 12.78 10.26 -1.78
C ILE A 188 14.29 10.23 -1.45
N PRO A 189 14.88 11.23 -0.74
CA PRO A 189 16.30 11.19 -0.39
C PRO A 189 16.66 10.09 0.62
N LEU A 190 15.71 9.67 1.47
CA LEU A 190 15.91 8.64 2.51
C LEU A 190 15.77 7.21 1.96
N ALA A 191 15.14 7.03 0.80
CA ALA A 191 14.84 5.73 0.20
C ALA A 191 15.60 5.54 -1.14
N PRO A 192 16.92 5.27 -1.14
CA PRO A 192 17.72 5.22 -2.37
C PRO A 192 17.38 4.06 -3.32
N LYS A 193 16.68 3.02 -2.83
CA LYS A 193 16.20 1.90 -3.66
C LYS A 193 14.78 2.07 -4.19
N LEU A 194 14.14 3.20 -3.90
CA LEU A 194 12.78 3.46 -4.34
C LEU A 194 12.76 3.59 -5.87
N ILE A 195 11.96 2.74 -6.51
CA ILE A 195 11.82 2.61 -7.96
C ILE A 195 10.54 3.29 -8.43
N SER A 196 9.45 3.17 -7.67
CA SER A 196 8.16 3.74 -8.06
C SER A 196 7.36 4.30 -6.89
N ILE A 197 6.79 5.49 -7.09
CA ILE A 197 5.83 6.12 -6.19
C ILE A 197 4.54 6.36 -6.99
N ASP A 198 3.41 5.97 -6.41
CA ASP A 198 2.10 6.46 -6.85
C ASP A 198 1.54 7.46 -5.83
N ALA A 199 1.50 8.73 -6.23
CA ALA A 199 0.97 9.86 -5.49
C ALA A 199 -0.22 10.51 -6.21
N SER A 200 -0.88 9.77 -7.10
CA SER A 200 -2.03 10.25 -7.85
C SER A 200 -3.20 10.63 -6.92
N TYR A 201 -4.06 11.56 -7.36
CA TYR A 201 -5.27 11.96 -6.65
C TYR A 201 -5.06 12.39 -5.18
N ASN A 202 -4.01 13.18 -4.91
CA ASN A 202 -3.71 13.68 -3.57
C ASN A 202 -4.05 15.17 -3.38
N LEU A 203 -4.68 15.81 -4.36
CA LEU A 203 -5.01 17.25 -4.33
C LEU A 203 -3.78 18.16 -4.15
N MET A 204 -2.61 17.73 -4.64
CA MET A 204 -1.39 18.51 -4.53
C MET A 204 -1.50 19.83 -5.33
N PRO A 205 -1.09 20.97 -4.76
CA PRO A 205 -1.10 22.27 -5.45
C PRO A 205 0.11 22.40 -6.41
N PRO A 206 0.15 23.42 -7.29
CA PRO A 206 1.21 23.55 -8.31
C PRO A 206 2.63 23.59 -7.72
N GLU A 207 2.81 24.20 -6.55
CA GLU A 207 4.11 24.33 -5.88
C GLU A 207 4.71 22.97 -5.45
N ALA A 208 3.88 21.93 -5.35
CA ALA A 208 4.33 20.57 -5.08
C ALA A 208 5.33 20.08 -6.13
N LEU A 209 5.14 20.44 -7.40
CA LEU A 209 6.00 19.98 -8.49
C LEU A 209 7.45 20.46 -8.29
N LEU A 210 7.63 21.76 -8.03
CA LEU A 210 8.94 22.35 -7.78
C LEU A 210 9.63 21.72 -6.57
N MET A 211 8.88 21.49 -5.48
CA MET A 211 9.40 20.84 -4.28
C MET A 211 9.92 19.42 -4.55
N LEU A 212 9.23 18.66 -5.38
CA LEU A 212 9.61 17.29 -5.72
C LEU A 212 10.78 17.26 -6.70
N CYS A 213 10.84 18.19 -7.66
CA CYS A 213 12.01 18.38 -8.52
C CYS A 213 13.27 18.66 -7.69
N ASP A 214 13.21 19.60 -6.73
CA ASP A 214 14.34 19.91 -5.87
C ASP A 214 14.77 18.71 -5.02
N SER A 215 13.80 17.96 -4.48
CA SER A 215 14.09 16.71 -3.75
C SER A 215 14.82 15.69 -4.64
N LEU A 216 14.34 15.47 -5.87
CA LEU A 216 14.96 14.53 -6.81
C LEU A 216 16.38 14.93 -7.20
N ARG A 217 16.69 16.23 -7.35
CA ARG A 217 18.08 16.67 -7.60
C ARG A 217 19.03 16.31 -6.47
N THR A 218 18.54 16.31 -5.24
CA THR A 218 19.35 15.96 -4.07
C THR A 218 19.40 14.45 -3.81
N ALA A 219 18.45 13.70 -4.35
CA ALA A 219 18.35 12.27 -4.17
C ALA A 219 19.40 11.53 -5.02
N LYS A 220 19.95 10.44 -4.47
CA LYS A 220 20.93 9.57 -5.14
C LYS A 220 20.30 8.24 -5.59
N GLY A 221 18.99 8.21 -5.79
CA GLY A 221 18.21 6.99 -6.04
C GLY A 221 17.97 6.70 -7.52
N ASP A 222 17.44 5.50 -7.80
CA ASP A 222 17.07 5.03 -9.15
C ASP A 222 15.56 5.12 -9.39
N LEU A 223 14.93 6.22 -8.94
CA LEU A 223 13.49 6.39 -9.09
C LEU A 223 13.14 6.47 -10.57
N LYS A 224 12.27 5.55 -11.02
CA LYS A 224 11.86 5.41 -12.43
C LYS A 224 10.49 6.03 -12.69
N ARG A 225 9.64 6.06 -11.67
CA ARG A 225 8.26 6.54 -11.79
C ARG A 225 7.80 7.27 -10.54
N LEU A 226 7.26 8.46 -10.74
CA LEU A 226 6.51 9.23 -9.76
C LEU A 226 5.18 9.63 -10.40
N ASP A 227 4.14 8.89 -10.08
CA ASP A 227 2.80 9.16 -10.59
C ASP A 227 2.13 10.27 -9.79
N MET A 228 1.74 11.33 -10.49
CA MET A 228 1.05 12.49 -9.95
C MET A 228 -0.26 12.76 -10.70
N THR A 229 -0.78 11.78 -11.43
CA THR A 229 -2.07 11.87 -12.14
C THR A 229 -3.19 12.31 -11.20
N GLY A 230 -4.18 13.04 -11.70
CA GLY A 230 -5.33 13.47 -10.88
C GLY A 230 -5.04 14.55 -9.84
N ASN A 231 -3.81 15.07 -9.73
CA ASN A 231 -3.51 16.30 -9.00
C ASN A 231 -3.76 17.49 -9.93
N SER A 232 -5.03 17.82 -10.18
CA SER A 232 -5.48 18.72 -11.26
C SER A 232 -4.84 20.12 -11.30
N CYS A 233 -4.32 20.61 -10.17
CA CYS A 233 -3.63 21.89 -10.11
C CYS A 233 -2.21 21.81 -10.69
N ILE A 234 -1.62 20.62 -10.79
CA ILE A 234 -0.30 20.39 -11.37
C ILE A 234 -0.50 20.21 -12.87
N SER A 235 -0.58 21.34 -13.57
CA SER A 235 -0.69 21.33 -15.02
C SER A 235 0.68 21.44 -15.69
N HIS A 236 0.74 21.02 -16.95
CA HIS A 236 1.86 21.31 -17.84
C HIS A 236 1.88 22.82 -18.17
N GLU A 237 2.24 23.67 -17.21
CA GLU A 237 2.63 25.04 -17.54
C GLU A 237 3.90 24.96 -18.39
N ALA A 238 3.99 25.79 -19.44
CA ALA A 238 5.10 25.77 -20.40
C ALA A 238 6.48 25.89 -19.71
N ASP A 239 6.51 26.56 -18.56
CA ASP A 239 7.69 26.79 -17.74
C ASP A 239 8.22 25.52 -17.02
N HIS A 240 7.39 24.50 -16.81
CA HIS A 240 7.80 23.25 -16.16
C HIS A 240 8.32 22.19 -17.12
N SER A 241 8.07 22.33 -18.43
CA SER A 241 8.49 21.35 -19.44
C SER A 241 10.01 21.13 -19.43
N SER A 242 10.79 22.22 -19.39
CA SER A 242 12.24 22.22 -19.33
C SER A 242 12.79 21.58 -18.04
N LEU A 243 12.12 21.80 -16.90
CA LEU A 243 12.47 21.20 -15.61
C LEU A 243 12.25 19.69 -15.61
N LEU A 244 11.17 19.22 -16.21
CA LEU A 244 10.81 17.79 -16.24
C LEU A 244 11.71 16.96 -17.15
N HIS A 245 12.27 17.57 -18.20
CA HIS A 245 13.24 16.92 -19.09
C HIS A 245 14.53 16.50 -18.37
N GLU A 246 14.88 17.13 -17.25
CA GLU A 246 16.03 16.72 -16.40
C GLU A 246 15.79 15.35 -15.76
N PHE A 247 14.55 14.99 -15.49
CA PHE A 247 14.18 13.81 -14.71
C PHE A 247 13.70 12.68 -15.63
N GLN A 248 14.66 11.95 -16.21
CA GLN A 248 14.41 10.80 -17.06
C GLN A 248 15.17 9.55 -16.59
N HIS A 249 14.56 8.39 -16.77
CA HIS A 249 15.19 7.09 -16.57
C HIS A 249 15.12 6.30 -17.87
N ASN A 250 16.26 5.94 -18.46
CA ASN A 250 16.36 5.27 -19.76
C ASN A 250 15.60 5.97 -20.91
N GLY A 251 15.52 7.31 -20.88
CA GLY A 251 14.82 8.12 -21.89
C GLY A 251 13.31 8.31 -21.62
N GLU A 252 12.76 7.64 -20.61
CA GLU A 252 11.36 7.84 -20.18
C GLU A 252 11.27 8.86 -19.04
N PRO A 253 10.24 9.73 -19.01
CA PRO A 253 10.08 10.70 -17.94
C PRO A 253 9.76 10.00 -16.61
N ILE A 254 10.43 10.43 -15.53
CA ILE A 254 10.16 9.92 -14.18
C ILE A 254 8.76 10.37 -13.72
N PHE A 255 8.40 11.62 -13.99
CA PHE A 255 7.09 12.16 -13.62
C PHE A 255 5.99 11.72 -14.58
N VAL A 256 4.88 11.25 -14.03
CA VAL A 256 3.63 11.06 -14.76
C VAL A 256 2.63 12.09 -14.27
N LEU A 257 2.32 13.07 -15.12
CA LEU A 257 1.50 14.23 -14.77
C LEU A 257 0.06 14.08 -15.26
N PRO A 258 -0.90 14.83 -14.67
CA PRO A 258 -2.27 14.87 -15.17
C PRO A 258 -2.33 15.25 -16.65
N SER A 259 -3.10 14.52 -17.44
CA SER A 259 -3.40 14.92 -18.82
C SER A 259 -4.14 16.26 -18.82
N SER A 260 -3.77 17.18 -19.71
CA SER A 260 -4.36 18.51 -19.89
C SER A 260 -5.85 18.54 -20.27
N SER A 261 -6.49 17.37 -20.36
CA SER A 261 -7.89 17.18 -20.74
C SER A 261 -8.64 16.35 -19.70
N VAL A 262 -8.82 16.87 -18.49
CA VAL A 262 -9.91 16.39 -17.62
C VAL A 262 -10.62 17.59 -17.03
N SER A 263 -11.90 17.70 -17.40
CA SER A 263 -12.91 18.59 -16.83
C SER A 263 -12.83 18.64 -15.30
N HIS A 264 -13.07 19.83 -14.75
CA HIS A 264 -13.41 20.09 -13.34
C HIS A 264 -14.63 19.25 -12.89
N VAL A 265 -14.48 17.93 -12.80
CA VAL A 265 -15.37 17.08 -12.02
C VAL A 265 -14.64 16.93 -10.69
N PRO A 266 -15.13 17.55 -9.61
CA PRO A 266 -14.66 17.24 -8.27
C PRO A 266 -14.73 15.71 -8.13
N TYR A 267 -13.67 15.13 -7.59
CA TYR A 267 -13.70 13.72 -7.19
C TYR A 267 -14.76 13.62 -6.08
N ASP A 268 -15.97 13.23 -6.48
CA ASP A 268 -17.15 13.15 -5.63
C ASP A 268 -17.09 11.79 -4.92
N ASP A 269 -16.25 11.71 -3.88
CA ASP A 269 -16.56 10.85 -2.74
C ASP A 269 -16.69 11.78 -1.54
N ASP A 270 -17.91 12.30 -1.36
CA ASP A 270 -18.45 12.51 -0.03
C ASP A 270 -18.86 11.14 0.54
N PRO A 271 -18.66 10.90 1.84
CA PRO A 271 -18.87 9.61 2.50
C PRO A 271 -20.32 9.12 2.50
#